data_AF-A0A951R918-F1
#
_entry.id   AF-A0A951R918-F1
#
_cell.length_a   1.000
_cell.length_b   1.000
_cell.length_c   1.000
_cell.angle_alpha   90.00
_cell.angle_beta   90.00
_cell.angle_gamma   90.00
#
_symmetry.space_group_name_H-M   'P 1'
#
loop_
_entity.id
_entity.type
_entity.pdbx_description
1 polymer ?
#
loop_
_entity_poly.entity_id
_entity_poly.type
_entity_poly.pdbx_seq_one_letter_code
_entity_poly.pdbx_strand_id
1 'polypeptide(L)' 'DIYLLEANTLPGMTASSLVPKSAMAVGISFPELLEIILSDAMAK' A
#
# COMPACT_ATOMS: atom_id res chain seq x y z
N ASP A 1 1.65 26.03 -1.17
CA ASP A 1 2.23 25.10 -2.16
C ASP A 1 2.46 23.74 -1.54
N ILE A 2 2.33 22.67 -2.34
CA ILE A 2 2.62 21.28 -1.94
C ILE A 2 3.95 20.88 -2.60
N TYR A 3 4.84 20.26 -1.83
CA TYR A 3 6.12 19.75 -2.31
C TYR A 3 6.20 18.24 -2.10
N LEU A 4 6.71 17.51 -3.09
CA LEU A 4 6.99 16.07 -2.99
C LEU A 4 8.42 15.88 -2.47
N LEU A 5 8.57 15.16 -1.37
CA LEU A 5 9.89 14.85 -0.80
C LEU A 5 10.46 13.54 -1.36
N GLU A 6 9.63 12.50 -1.43
CA GLU A 6 10.04 11.17 -1.89
C GLU A 6 8.84 10.37 -2.41
N ALA A 7 9.15 9.39 -3.27
CA ALA A 7 8.22 8.35 -3.70
C ALA A 7 8.90 6.98 -3.54
N ASN A 8 8.46 6.21 -2.55
CA ASN A 8 9.03 4.88 -2.27
C ASN A 8 8.35 3.82 -3.14
N THR A 9 9.08 3.26 -4.10
CA THR A 9 8.56 2.20 -5.01
C THR A 9 8.46 0.83 -4.34
N LEU A 10 9.16 0.62 -3.23
CA LEU A 10 9.06 -0.58 -2.40
C LEU A 10 8.83 -0.17 -0.94
N PRO A 11 7.59 0.13 -0.55
CA PRO A 11 7.28 0.54 0.81
C PRO A 11 7.40 -0.62 1.81
N GLY A 12 7.50 -0.29 3.09
CA GLY A 12 7.36 -1.29 4.15
C GLY A 12 5.95 -1.93 4.13
N MET A 13 5.89 -3.24 4.32
CA MET A 13 4.66 -4.04 4.25
C MET A 13 4.39 -4.89 5.50
N THR A 14 5.04 -4.58 6.63
CA THR A 14 4.72 -5.21 7.92
C THR A 14 3.47 -4.58 8.56
N ALA A 15 2.88 -5.22 9.57
CA ALA A 15 1.72 -4.67 10.29
C ALA A 15 1.95 -3.26 10.89
N SER A 16 3.20 -2.90 11.19
CA SER A 16 3.55 -1.58 11.72
C SER A 16 3.85 -0.54 10.64
N SER A 17 3.93 -0.94 9.37
CA SER A 17 4.29 -0.07 8.24
C SER A 17 3.16 0.86 7.81
N LEU A 18 3.51 1.98 7.16
CA LEU A 18 2.57 3.03 6.79
C LEU A 18 1.54 2.58 5.74
N VAL A 19 1.96 1.85 4.70
CA VAL A 19 1.05 1.44 3.62
C VAL A 19 -0.06 0.51 4.14
N PRO A 20 0.24 -0.58 4.88
CA PRO A 20 -0.81 -1.40 5.51
C PRO A 20 -1.71 -0.63 6.48
N LYS A 21 -1.15 0.31 7.27
CA LYS A 21 -1.95 1.14 8.19
C LYS A 21 -2.90 2.08 7.46
N SER A 22 -2.45 2.72 6.38
CA SER A 22 -3.28 3.61 5.58
C SER A 22 -4.41 2.86 4.87
N ALA A 23 -4.15 1.66 4.37
CA ALA A 23 -5.19 0.78 3.80
C ALA A 23 -6.23 0.40 4.86
N MET A 24 -5.78 0.02 6.06
CA MET A 24 -6.67 -0.30 7.18
C MET A 24 -7.50 0.89 7.64
N ALA A 25 -6.95 2.10 7.61
CA ALA A 25 -7.68 3.33 7.96
C ALA A 25 -8.89 3.59 7.04
N VAL A 26 -8.91 3.01 5.84
CA VAL A 26 -10.04 3.07 4.90
C VAL A 26 -10.80 1.73 4.78
N GLY A 27 -10.57 0.80 5.71
CA GLY A 27 -11.29 -0.46 5.80
C GLY A 27 -10.77 -1.60 4.93
N ILE A 28 -9.59 -1.46 4.32
CA ILE A 28 -8.96 -2.51 3.51
C ILE A 28 -8.04 -3.35 4.41
N SER A 29 -8.36 -4.64 4.59
CA SER A 29 -7.53 -5.58 5.33
C SER A 29 -6.21 -5.89 4.63
N PHE A 30 -5.22 -6.35 5.40
CA PHE A 30 -3.92 -6.69 4.84
C PHE A 30 -4.00 -7.79 3.76
N PRO A 31 -4.77 -8.88 3.93
CA PRO A 31 -4.99 -9.84 2.85
C PRO A 31 -5.63 -9.22 1.61
N GLU A 32 -6.65 -8.37 1.77
CA GLU A 32 -7.29 -7.68 0.63
C GLU A 32 -6.31 -6.75 -0.10
N LEU A 33 -5.46 -6.04 0.63
CA LEU A 33 -4.40 -5.20 0.05
C LEU A 33 -3.44 -6.05 -0.80
N LEU A 34 -3.06 -7.23 -0.33
CA LEU A 34 -2.21 -8.15 -1.10
C LEU A 34 -2.91 -8.64 -2.37
N GLU A 35 -4.19 -9.00 -2.30
CA GLU A 35 -4.97 -9.41 -3.47
C GLU A 35 -5.07 -8.30 -4.52
N ILE A 36 -5.24 -7.03 -4.09
CA ILE A 36 -5.22 -5.87 -5.00
C ILE A 36 -3.88 -5.75 -5.72
N ILE A 37 -2.77 -5.84 -4.98
CA ILE A 37 -1.41 -5.73 -5.56
C ILE A 37 -1.14 -6.89 -6.53
N LEU A 38 -1.49 -8.11 -6.15
CA LEU A 38 -1.31 -9.30 -6.99
C LEU A 38 -2.17 -9.21 -8.26
N SER A 39 -3.42 -8.78 -8.13
CA SER A 39 -4.33 -8.60 -9.27
C SER A 39 -3.81 -7.55 -10.26
N ASP A 40 -3.29 -6.41 -9.78
CA ASP A 40 -2.66 -5.39 -10.63
C ASP A 40 -1.42 -5.93 -11.35
N ALA A 41 -0.59 -6.72 -10.64
CA ALA A 41 0.60 -7.32 -11.22
C ALA A 41 0.28 -8.35 -12.31
N MET A 42 -0.84 -9.08 -12.19
CA MET A 42 -1.27 -10.07 -13.19
C MET A 42 -2.01 -9.44 -14.39
N ALA A 43 -2.56 -8.24 -14.24
CA ALA A 43 -3.25 -7.52 -15.32
C ALA A 43 -2.29 -6.79 -16.27
N LYS A 44 -1.00 -6.69 -15.91
CA LYS A 44 0.09 -6.14 -16.72
C LYS A 44 0.82 -7.24 -17.47
#